data_AF-A0A0G1YHM4-F1
#
_entry.id   AF-A0A0G1YHM4-F1
#
_cell.length_a   1.000
_cell.length_b   1.000
_cell.length_c   1.000
_cell.angle_alpha   90.00
_cell.angle_beta   90.00
_cell.angle_gamma   90.00
#
_symmetry.space_group_name_H-M   'P 1'
#
loop_
_entity.id
_entity.type
_entity.pdbx_description
1 polymer ?
#
loop_
_entity_poly.entity_id
_entity_poly.type
_entity_poly.pdbx_seq_one_letter_code
_entity_poly.pdbx_strand_id
1 'polypeptide(L)'
;MSRFSFAAPWTRHFDWLLLAAVLTLSLVGLTSIYSVDLSRGEGLNFFSTQTLALVIALAGLLVAGALHITWYESGARFLYLGAIILLAGVLIFGETIRGTTGWFRLGTFSFQPAELSKAAVVIFLAWRIERQGRQFGRLQFVAGATY
;
A
#
# COMPACT_ATOMS: atom_id res chain seq x y z
N MET A 1 35.24 -5.18 -10.88
CA MET A 1 35.02 -4.45 -9.62
C MET A 1 33.76 -3.60 -9.78
N SER A 2 32.61 -4.14 -9.35
CA SER A 2 31.30 -3.49 -9.46
C SER A 2 31.21 -2.34 -8.47
N ARG A 3 31.04 -1.12 -8.98
CA ARG A 3 30.68 0.04 -8.16
C ARG A 3 29.25 -0.18 -7.66
N PHE A 4 29.13 -0.71 -6.45
CA PHE A 4 27.94 -0.52 -5.63
C PHE A 4 27.85 0.98 -5.37
N SER A 5 27.11 1.70 -6.22
CA SER A 5 26.75 3.08 -5.95
C SER A 5 25.88 3.05 -4.70
N PHE A 6 26.44 3.46 -3.56
CA PHE A 6 25.64 3.76 -2.39
C PHE A 6 24.56 4.76 -2.79
N ALA A 7 23.32 4.37 -2.45
CA ALA A 7 22.08 5.07 -2.64
C ALA A 7 22.22 6.60 -2.70
N ALA A 8 21.69 7.22 -3.76
CA ALA A 8 21.22 8.58 -3.63
C ALA A 8 20.27 8.61 -2.42
N PRO A 9 20.47 9.53 -1.45
CA PRO A 9 19.62 9.54 -0.27
C PRO A 9 18.17 9.75 -0.72
N TRP A 10 17.32 8.80 -0.34
CA TRP A 10 15.87 8.74 -0.57
C TRP A 10 15.14 10.07 -0.33
N THR A 11 15.74 10.96 0.47
CA THR A 11 15.23 12.28 0.85
C THR A 11 15.28 13.33 -0.25
N ARG A 12 16.06 13.13 -1.34
CA ARG A 12 16.20 14.15 -2.40
C ARG A 12 15.03 14.21 -3.39
N HIS A 13 14.22 13.15 -3.48
CA HIS A 13 13.03 13.10 -4.33
C HIS A 13 11.74 12.84 -3.55
N PHE A 14 11.80 12.95 -2.22
CA PHE A 14 10.63 12.76 -1.38
C PHE A 14 9.71 13.99 -1.47
N ASP A 15 8.45 13.78 -1.84
CA ASP A 15 7.47 14.85 -1.95
C ASP A 15 6.97 15.27 -0.56
N TRP A 16 7.69 16.23 0.03
CA TRP A 16 7.37 16.79 1.34
C TRP A 16 6.02 17.51 1.37
N LEU A 17 5.56 18.05 0.24
CA LEU A 17 4.27 18.73 0.15
C LEU A 17 3.13 17.70 0.23
N LEU A 18 3.26 16.57 -0.47
CA LEU A 18 2.31 15.47 -0.38
C LEU A 18 2.25 14.90 1.05
N LEU A 19 3.41 14.68 1.69
CA LEU A 19 3.44 14.20 3.07
C LEU A 19 2.76 15.19 4.03
N ALA A 20 3.04 16.49 3.90
CA ALA A 20 2.40 17.52 4.71
C ALA A 20 0.88 17.50 4.52
N ALA A 21 0.39 17.41 3.27
CA ALA A 21 -1.03 17.32 2.98
C ALA A 21 -1.69 16.09 3.62
N VAL A 22 -1.05 14.92 3.53
CA VAL A 22 -1.53 13.67 4.17
C VAL A 22 -1.58 13.82 5.69
N LEU A 23 -0.56 14.40 6.31
CA LEU A 23 -0.52 14.62 7.76
C LEU A 23 -1.60 15.61 8.21
N THR A 24 -1.77 16.73 7.51
CA THR A 24 -2.81 17.72 7.81
C THR A 24 -4.21 17.09 7.72
N LEU A 25 -4.50 16.36 6.63
CA LEU A 25 -5.79 15.66 6.48
C LEU A 25 -6.01 14.61 7.58
N SER A 26 -4.97 13.88 7.97
CA SER A 26 -5.03 12.89 9.05
C SER A 26 -5.31 13.53 10.41
N LEU A 27 -4.70 14.68 10.71
CA LEU A 27 -4.95 15.43 11.95
C LEU A 27 -6.36 16.03 11.98
N VAL A 28 -6.87 16.54 10.86
CA VAL A 28 -8.26 16.98 10.74
C VAL A 28 -9.22 15.80 10.99
N GLY A 29 -8.92 14.62 10.44
CA GLY A 29 -9.69 13.40 10.72
C GLY A 29 -9.66 13.01 12.21
N LEU A 30 -8.49 13.07 12.85
CA LEU A 30 -8.34 12.75 14.27
C LEU A 30 -9.10 13.73 15.18
N THR A 31 -9.04 15.03 14.89
CA THR A 31 -9.79 16.04 15.65
C THR A 31 -11.31 15.85 15.52
N SER A 32 -11.78 15.44 14.34
CA SER A 32 -13.19 15.07 14.12
C SER A 32 -13.60 13.87 14.98
N ILE A 33 -12.81 12.80 14.98
CA ILE A 33 -13.09 11.60 15.80
C ILE A 33 -13.02 11.92 17.29
N TYR A 34 -12.06 12.75 17.71
CA TYR A 34 -11.98 13.23 19.09
C TYR A 34 -13.26 13.97 19.51
N SER A 35 -13.79 14.83 18.64
CA SER A 35 -15.05 15.54 18.91
C SER A 35 -16.24 14.59 19.04
N VAL A 36 -16.28 13.52 18.23
CA VAL A 36 -17.33 12.48 18.33
C VAL A 36 -17.22 11.76 19.67
N ASP A 37 -16.03 11.32 20.09
CA ASP A 37 -15.85 10.63 21.37
C ASP A 37 -16.25 11.49 22.56
N LEU A 38 -15.87 12.78 22.54
CA LEU A 38 -16.25 13.72 23.59
C LEU A 38 -17.77 13.89 23.68
N SER A 39 -18.47 13.88 22.54
CA SER A 39 -19.93 13.98 22.50
C SER A 39 -20.65 12.73 23.02
N ARG A 40 -20.02 11.55 22.95
CA ARG A 40 -20.59 10.28 23.44
C ARG A 40 -20.44 10.12 24.95
N GLY A 41 -19.40 10.70 25.55
CA GLY A 41 -19.14 10.62 27.00
C GLY A 41 -18.68 9.25 27.49
N GLU A 42 -18.44 8.28 26.59
CA GLU A 42 -18.06 6.90 26.90
C GLU A 42 -16.53 6.67 26.91
N GLY A 43 -15.73 7.74 26.88
CA GLY A 43 -14.27 7.71 26.80
C GLY A 43 -13.72 7.85 25.37
N LEU A 44 -12.39 7.85 25.23
CA LEU A 44 -11.66 8.14 23.97
C LEU A 44 -11.29 6.87 23.19
N ASN A 45 -12.22 5.92 23.09
CA ASN A 45 -11.94 4.60 22.50
C ASN A 45 -11.64 4.71 21.00
N PHE A 46 -12.46 5.43 20.23
CA PHE A 46 -12.26 5.56 18.79
C PHE A 46 -11.05 6.43 18.48
N PHE A 47 -10.84 7.51 19.24
CA PHE A 47 -9.66 8.35 19.12
C PHE A 47 -8.36 7.57 19.37
N SER A 48 -8.33 6.73 20.41
CA SER A 48 -7.16 5.90 20.73
C SER A 48 -6.88 4.88 19.63
N THR A 49 -7.92 4.19 19.13
CA THR A 49 -7.79 3.25 18.01
C THR A 49 -7.31 3.95 16.74
N GLN A 50 -7.86 5.11 16.40
CA GLN A 50 -7.46 5.85 15.20
C GLN A 50 -6.03 6.38 15.30
N THR A 51 -5.62 6.82 16.49
CA THR A 51 -4.24 7.28 16.74
C THR A 51 -3.25 6.14 16.54
N LEU A 52 -3.56 4.94 17.09
CA LEU A 52 -2.74 3.75 16.86
C LEU A 52 -2.70 3.37 15.37
N ALA A 53 -3.84 3.41 14.67
CA ALA A 53 -3.90 3.15 13.24
C ALA A 53 -3.03 4.13 12.43
N LEU A 54 -3.02 5.42 12.79
CA LEU A 54 -2.17 6.42 12.16
C LEU A 54 -0.68 6.13 12.40
N VAL A 55 -0.29 5.75 13.61
CA VAL A 55 1.10 5.38 13.93
C VAL A 55 1.55 4.17 13.10
N ILE A 56 0.70 3.14 13.01
CA ILE A 56 0.97 1.95 12.18
C ILE A 56 1.07 2.34 10.69
N ALA A 57 0.20 3.21 10.20
CA ALA A 57 0.23 3.69 8.82
C ALA A 57 1.51 4.48 8.51
N LEU A 58 1.96 5.35 9.42
CA LEU A 58 3.20 6.11 9.27
C LEU A 58 4.43 5.19 9.31
N ALA A 59 4.45 4.19 10.20
CA ALA A 59 5.50 3.19 10.20
C ALA A 59 5.52 2.40 8.88
N GLY A 60 4.34 1.99 8.39
CA GLY A 60 4.18 1.34 7.10
C GLY A 60 4.67 2.19 5.93
N LEU A 61 4.39 3.49 5.94
CA LEU A 61 4.87 4.46 4.95
C LEU A 61 6.41 4.54 4.95
N LEU A 62 7.04 4.61 6.13
CA LEU A 62 8.50 4.67 6.24
C LEU A 62 9.15 3.38 5.74
N VAL A 63 8.60 2.22 6.12
CA VAL A 63 9.09 0.92 5.65
C VAL A 63 8.94 0.81 4.14
N ALA A 64 7.74 1.10 3.60
CA ALA A 64 7.49 1.04 2.17
C ALA A 64 8.37 2.02 1.38
N GLY A 65 8.57 3.23 1.91
CA GLY A 65 9.41 4.25 1.30
C GLY A 65 10.91 3.95 1.35
N ALA A 66 11.37 3.08 2.26
CA ALA A 66 12.76 2.65 2.35
C ALA A 66 13.10 1.44 1.45
N LEU A 67 12.10 0.72 0.94
CA LEU A 67 12.29 -0.46 0.10
C LEU A 67 12.67 -0.09 -1.33
N HIS A 68 13.82 -0.59 -1.81
CA HIS A 68 14.28 -0.37 -3.20
C HIS A 68 13.27 -0.90 -4.21
N ILE A 69 13.10 -0.18 -5.33
CA ILE A 69 12.12 -0.51 -6.37
C ILE A 69 12.25 -1.95 -6.88
N THR A 70 13.47 -2.49 -6.87
CA THR A 70 13.76 -3.89 -7.26
C THR A 70 13.05 -4.94 -6.38
N TRP A 71 12.76 -4.63 -5.11
CA TRP A 71 11.99 -5.52 -4.24
C TRP A 71 10.53 -5.61 -4.70
N TYR A 72 9.94 -4.49 -5.11
CA TYR A 72 8.59 -4.47 -5.64
C TYR A 72 8.50 -5.18 -6.99
N GLU A 73 9.47 -4.97 -7.89
CA GLU A 73 9.52 -5.63 -9.20
C GLU A 73 9.70 -7.15 -9.08
N SER A 74 10.66 -7.61 -8.26
CA SER A 74 10.92 -9.04 -8.06
C SER A 74 9.79 -9.73 -7.29
N GLY A 75 9.14 -9.03 -6.36
CA GLY A 75 8.02 -9.51 -5.57
C GLY A 75 6.66 -9.42 -6.25
N ALA A 76 6.52 -8.68 -7.35
CA ALA A 76 5.23 -8.32 -7.96
C ALA A 76 4.28 -9.52 -8.18
N ARG A 77 4.82 -10.63 -8.71
CA ARG A 77 4.03 -11.85 -8.96
C ARG A 77 3.58 -12.51 -7.65
N PHE A 78 4.45 -12.55 -6.65
CA PHE A 78 4.14 -13.13 -5.34
C PHE A 78 3.15 -12.28 -4.56
N LEU A 79 3.30 -10.95 -4.59
CA LEU A 79 2.34 -10.01 -3.98
C LEU A 79 0.94 -10.18 -4.59
N TYR A 80 0.85 -10.30 -5.92
CA TYR A 80 -0.42 -10.51 -6.60
C TYR A 80 -1.06 -11.86 -6.26
N LEU A 81 -0.29 -12.95 -6.30
CA LEU A 81 -0.80 -14.28 -5.92
C LEU A 81 -1.22 -14.32 -4.45
N GLY A 82 -0.41 -13.72 -3.56
CA GLY A 82 -0.74 -13.58 -2.15
C GLY A 82 -2.05 -12.80 -1.95
N ALA A 83 -2.25 -11.71 -2.69
CA ALA A 83 -3.50 -10.95 -2.65
C ALA A 83 -4.72 -11.77 -3.10
N ILE A 84 -4.59 -12.57 -4.17
CA ILE A 84 -5.67 -13.47 -4.61
C ILE A 84 -5.99 -14.51 -3.54
N ILE A 85 -4.96 -15.15 -2.97
CA ILE A 85 -5.14 -16.16 -1.92
C ILE A 85 -5.83 -15.53 -0.71
N LEU A 86 -5.45 -14.32 -0.32
CA LEU A 86 -6.01 -13.60 0.81
C LEU A 86 -7.47 -13.20 0.58
N LEU A 87 -7.82 -12.78 -0.65
CA LEU A 87 -9.19 -12.50 -1.06
C LEU A 87 -10.04 -13.78 -1.10
N ALA A 88 -9.51 -14.89 -1.60
CA ALA A 88 -10.21 -16.17 -1.54
C ALA A 88 -10.40 -16.62 -0.08
N GLY A 89 -9.36 -16.44 0.75
CA GLY A 89 -9.38 -16.77 2.17
C GLY A 89 -10.44 -15.99 2.94
N VAL A 90 -10.67 -14.72 2.64
CA VAL A 90 -11.67 -13.91 3.36
C VAL A 90 -13.11 -14.31 3.02
N LEU A 91 -13.34 -14.96 1.89
CA LEU A 91 -14.67 -15.50 1.58
C LEU A 91 -15.01 -16.75 2.40
N ILE A 92 -13.98 -17.46 2.89
CA ILE A 92 -14.15 -18.71 3.66
C ILE A 92 -14.06 -18.45 5.17
N PHE A 93 -13.06 -17.65 5.58
CA PHE A 93 -12.73 -17.41 6.99
C PHE A 93 -13.02 -15.98 7.45
N GLY A 94 -13.54 -15.13 6.56
CA GLY A 94 -13.88 -13.75 6.90
C GLY A 94 -15.22 -13.63 7.64
N GLU A 95 -15.37 -12.51 8.32
CA GLU A 95 -16.60 -12.15 9.03
C GLU A 95 -17.51 -11.32 8.13
N THR A 96 -18.82 -11.55 8.26
CA THR A 96 -19.85 -10.78 7.56
C THR A 96 -20.21 -9.54 8.37
N ILE A 97 -19.79 -8.38 7.88
CA ILE A 97 -20.09 -7.08 8.51
C ILE A 97 -21.03 -6.32 7.57
N ARG A 98 -22.19 -5.89 8.09
CA ARG A 98 -23.23 -5.16 7.31
C ARG A 98 -23.63 -5.90 6.02
N GLY A 99 -23.75 -7.22 6.08
CA GLY A 99 -24.19 -8.06 4.96
C GLY A 99 -23.11 -8.37 3.92
N THR A 100 -21.86 -7.92 4.12
CA THR A 100 -20.74 -8.22 3.21
C THR A 100 -19.63 -8.96 3.95
N THR A 101 -19.18 -10.09 3.39
CA THR A 101 -18.02 -10.84 3.88
C THR A 101 -16.75 -10.28 3.24
N GLY A 102 -15.87 -9.70 4.05
CA GLY A 102 -14.66 -9.06 3.53
C GLY A 102 -13.64 -8.63 4.57
N TRP A 103 -13.85 -9.00 5.83
CA TRP A 103 -13.01 -8.58 6.95
C TRP A 103 -12.49 -9.79 7.70
N PHE A 104 -11.20 -9.80 8.01
CA PHE A 104 -10.65 -10.66 9.04
C PHE A 104 -10.68 -9.90 10.37
N ARG A 105 -11.41 -10.44 11.36
CA ARG A 105 -11.43 -9.88 12.71
C ARG A 105 -10.50 -10.68 13.62
N LEU A 106 -9.51 -9.99 14.18
CA LEU A 106 -8.51 -10.52 15.11
C LEU A 106 -8.63 -9.74 16.43
N GLY A 107 -9.62 -10.12 17.24
CA GLY A 107 -9.94 -9.40 18.48
C GLY A 107 -10.36 -7.95 18.20
N THR A 108 -9.56 -6.99 18.66
CA THR A 108 -9.78 -5.55 18.45
C THR A 108 -9.28 -5.05 17.10
N PHE A 109 -8.46 -5.84 16.39
CA PHE A 109 -7.96 -5.49 15.07
C PHE A 109 -8.87 -6.06 13.99
N SER A 110 -9.08 -5.27 12.95
CA SER A 110 -9.77 -5.70 11.75
C SER A 110 -8.88 -5.42 10.55
N PHE A 111 -8.73 -6.42 9.68
CA PHE A 111 -7.88 -6.34 8.50
C PHE A 111 -8.72 -6.67 7.27
N GLN A 112 -8.73 -5.74 6.30
CA GLN A 112 -9.45 -5.88 5.04
C GLN A 112 -8.48 -6.23 3.91
N PRO A 113 -8.50 -7.46 3.39
CA PRO A 113 -7.63 -7.89 2.29
C PRO A 113 -7.74 -7.04 1.03
N ALA A 114 -8.95 -6.49 0.77
CA ALA A 114 -9.22 -5.68 -0.41
C ALA A 114 -8.34 -4.41 -0.47
N GLU A 115 -7.95 -3.86 0.68
CA GLU A 115 -7.05 -2.71 0.76
C GLU A 115 -5.65 -3.07 0.27
N LEU A 116 -5.11 -4.21 0.75
CA LEU A 116 -3.81 -4.71 0.32
C LEU A 116 -3.80 -5.13 -1.16
N SER A 117 -4.89 -5.74 -1.64
CA SER A 117 -4.97 -6.21 -3.02
C SER A 117 -4.89 -5.07 -4.04
N LYS A 118 -5.41 -3.87 -3.72
CA LYS A 118 -5.31 -2.71 -4.61
C LYS A 118 -3.85 -2.36 -4.91
N ALA A 119 -3.02 -2.27 -3.86
CA ALA A 119 -1.59 -2.01 -4.04
C ALA A 119 -0.88 -3.14 -4.79
N ALA A 120 -1.17 -4.40 -4.46
CA ALA A 120 -0.57 -5.56 -5.12
C ALA A 120 -0.90 -5.60 -6.64
N VAL A 121 -2.14 -5.30 -7.01
CA VAL A 121 -2.57 -5.22 -8.41
C VAL A 121 -1.85 -4.11 -9.16
N VAL A 122 -1.73 -2.91 -8.57
CA VAL A 122 -1.01 -1.80 -9.19
C VAL A 122 0.45 -2.17 -9.48
N ILE A 123 1.14 -2.74 -8.48
CA ILE A 123 2.54 -3.18 -8.63
C ILE A 123 2.67 -4.26 -9.71
N PHE A 124 1.77 -5.25 -9.71
CA PHE A 124 1.77 -6.33 -10.69
C PHE A 124 1.52 -5.84 -12.11
N LEU A 125 0.54 -4.95 -12.29
CA LEU A 125 0.22 -4.38 -13.60
C LEU A 125 1.36 -3.53 -14.12
N ALA A 126 1.97 -2.69 -13.27
CA ALA A 126 3.14 -1.90 -13.63
C ALA A 126 4.27 -2.80 -14.16
N TRP A 127 4.63 -3.84 -13.40
CA TRP A 127 5.65 -4.81 -13.78
C TRP A 127 5.32 -5.57 -15.08
N ARG A 128 4.06 -6.00 -15.24
CA ARG A 128 3.62 -6.79 -16.40
C ARG A 128 3.62 -5.95 -17.67
N ILE A 129 3.16 -4.69 -17.58
CA ILE A 129 3.13 -3.76 -18.72
C ILE A 129 4.55 -3.39 -19.12
N GLU A 130 5.44 -3.08 -18.17
CA GLU A 130 6.83 -2.76 -18.46
C GLU A 130 7.53 -3.90 -19.23
N ARG A 131 7.32 -5.14 -18.79
CA ARG A 131 7.92 -6.33 -19.41
C ARG A 131 7.41 -6.59 -20.83
N GLN A 132 6.15 -6.28 -21.10
CA GLN A 132 5.56 -6.37 -22.44
C GLN A 132 5.96 -5.20 -23.34
N GLY A 133 6.00 -3.98 -22.82
CA GLY A 133 6.48 -2.79 -23.54
C GLY A 133 7.92 -2.96 -24.06
N ARG A 134 8.78 -3.59 -23.26
CA ARG A 134 10.15 -3.98 -23.69
C ARG A 134 10.17 -4.94 -24.89
N GLN A 135 9.14 -5.77 -25.10
CA GLN A 135 9.07 -6.66 -26.26
C GLN A 135 8.74 -5.92 -27.56
N PHE A 136 7.88 -4.91 -27.52
CA PHE A 136 7.52 -4.12 -28.71
C PHE A 136 8.66 -3.21 -29.18
N GLY A 137 9.42 -2.62 -28.25
CA GLY A 137 10.61 -1.85 -28.61
C GLY A 137 11.70 -2.69 -29.31
N ARG A 138 11.80 -3.99 -28.99
CA ARG A 138 12.79 -4.89 -29.59
C ARG A 138 12.46 -5.26 -31.04
N LEU A 139 11.17 -5.39 -31.39
CA LEU A 139 10.75 -5.71 -32.76
C LEU A 139 10.95 -4.52 -33.71
N GLN A 140 10.65 -3.30 -33.26
CA GLN A 140 10.90 -2.09 -34.06
C GLN A 140 12.40 -1.81 -34.23
N PHE A 141 13.24 -2.15 -33.25
CA PHE A 141 14.69 -2.04 -33.38
C PHE A 141 15.29 -3.03 -34.39
N VAL A 142 14.75 -4.26 -34.46
CA VAL A 142 15.19 -5.26 -35.43
C VAL A 142 14.66 -4.97 -36.83
N ALA A 143 13.41 -4.51 -36.95
CA ALA A 143 12.80 -4.13 -38.23
C ALA A 143 13.33 -2.80 -38.79
N GLY A 144 13.80 -1.88 -37.94
CA GLY A 144 14.40 -0.61 -38.34
C GLY A 144 15.88 -0.68 -38.71
N ALA A 145 16.59 -1.75 -38.31
CA ALA A 145 18.00 -1.96 -38.64
C ALA A 145 18.24 -2.66 -39.99
N THR A 146 17.18 -2.84 -40.80
CA THR A 146 17.23 -3.52 -42.10
C THR A 146 17.06 -2.58 -43.30
N TYR A 147 17.11 -1.26 -43.10
CA TYR A 147 17.11 -0.25 -44.18
C TYR A 147 18.23 0.77 -43.98
#